data_AF-A0A1V8TIS5-F1
#
_entry.id   AF-A0A1V8TIS5-F1
#
_cell.length_a   1.000
_cell.length_b   1.000
_cell.length_c   1.000
_cell.angle_alpha   90.00
_cell.angle_beta   90.00
_cell.angle_gamma   90.00
#
_symmetry.space_group_name_H-M   'P 1'
#
loop_
_entity.id
_entity.type
_entity.pdbx_description
1 polymer ?
#
loop_
_entity_poly.entity_id
_entity_poly.type
_entity_poly.pdbx_seq_one_letter_code
_entity_poly.pdbx_strand_id
1 'polypeptide(L)'
;MSSSASIARNVVAALALVTQATARLALDSSSNVAVYWGQNSINQASGPNAQQRLVDYCANTNIDVIPLAFLYQMTTGTGGEPVINFANQASDCQIFAGTNLLDCPTIGADITTCQQQYGKTILLSIGGATYTEGGFTSSAQAISMADHLWELFGPVAGGTPTTTSTSSATSFSTTTTSTSSTSSTTSTTSALSTPTSTSSPFTSSSGFISSTSRSGRTTSEPSKSTSLSTLLLTRTVPVTNFSTRLTTLFFTATLTSIPSSIFASPTTTTTPLPLLNDTLTLPSYVNSTFTNATIANTTITNSVINNSIITNSTINNSVFINSTITNSIFINSTIINPQISDSTLAKRQSAVLRPFGSAAIDGFDLDIETVATNMVPFAQRLRELMDADTTKQRYLTAAPQCVYPDVANSALLSSTVHLDAIFVQFYNNPCGVQAFVPGAATQEAFNFAAWDTWAKTVSANPAIKVLLGVPGGPSAAGLGYVDASTLAGIISYCKGFSSFGGVMMWDASQALANGGFLADVKSALVGSATRMMIRGMSWR
;
A
#
# COMPACT_ATOMS: atom_id res chain seq x y z
N MET A 1 -19.98 -51.96 53.64
CA MET A 1 -19.01 -51.31 52.73
C MET A 1 -19.81 -50.42 51.79
N SER A 2 -19.43 -49.15 51.75
CA SER A 2 -20.12 -47.98 51.21
C SER A 2 -20.35 -48.02 49.70
N SER A 3 -21.46 -47.46 49.22
CA SER A 3 -21.37 -46.51 48.10
C SER A 3 -22.54 -45.54 48.09
N SER A 4 -22.18 -44.26 48.11
CA SER A 4 -23.04 -43.10 48.17
C SER A 4 -23.78 -42.87 46.85
N ALA A 5 -25.08 -42.60 46.94
CA ALA A 5 -25.87 -42.07 45.85
C ALA A 5 -25.86 -40.54 45.92
N SER A 6 -25.33 -39.87 44.89
CA SER A 6 -25.63 -38.46 44.64
C SER A 6 -25.18 -37.98 43.26
N ILE A 7 -26.19 -37.56 42.50
CA ILE A 7 -26.22 -36.37 41.63
C ILE A 7 -25.52 -36.49 40.26
N ALA A 8 -26.34 -36.53 39.20
CA ALA A 8 -26.02 -35.88 37.94
C ALA A 8 -27.26 -35.08 37.48
N ARG A 9 -27.21 -33.75 37.69
CA ARG A 9 -28.15 -32.80 37.11
C ARG A 9 -27.75 -32.57 35.66
N ASN A 10 -28.64 -32.86 34.72
CA ASN A 10 -28.48 -32.52 33.31
C ASN A 10 -28.63 -31.01 33.13
N VAL A 11 -27.51 -30.31 32.92
CA VAL A 11 -27.50 -28.94 32.37
C VAL A 11 -27.08 -29.06 30.91
N VAL A 12 -28.05 -28.99 30.00
CA VAL A 12 -27.77 -28.80 28.58
C VAL A 12 -27.45 -27.32 28.39
N ALA A 13 -26.16 -26.98 28.40
CA ALA A 13 -25.68 -25.68 27.96
C ALA A 13 -25.71 -25.67 26.42
N ALA A 14 -26.71 -24.99 25.84
CA ALA A 14 -26.69 -24.66 24.42
C ALA A 14 -25.58 -23.62 24.18
N LEU A 15 -24.39 -24.10 23.81
CA LEU A 15 -23.32 -23.26 23.31
C LEU A 15 -23.74 -22.79 21.90
N ALA A 16 -24.30 -21.59 21.81
CA ALA A 16 -24.33 -20.88 20.54
C ALA A 16 -22.87 -20.55 20.19
N LEU A 17 -22.24 -21.42 19.40
CA LEU A 17 -21.00 -21.11 18.70
C LEU A 17 -21.32 -19.94 17.76
N VAL A 18 -21.11 -18.72 18.22
CA VAL A 18 -20.82 -17.62 17.32
C VAL A 18 -19.50 -18.00 16.68
N THR A 19 -19.57 -18.64 15.51
CA THR A 19 -18.42 -18.69 14.60
C THR A 19 -18.09 -17.24 14.29
N GLN A 20 -17.12 -16.67 15.01
CA GLN A 20 -16.47 -15.45 14.57
C GLN A 20 -15.85 -15.81 13.22
N ALA A 21 -16.53 -15.44 12.14
CA ALA A 21 -15.98 -15.51 10.81
C ALA A 21 -14.83 -14.51 10.77
N THR A 22 -13.62 -14.97 11.07
CA THR A 22 -12.42 -14.21 10.77
C THR A 22 -11.63 -14.98 9.74
N ALA A 23 -12.18 -15.06 8.53
CA ALA A 23 -11.28 -15.06 7.39
C ALA A 23 -10.56 -13.69 7.44
N ARG A 24 -9.26 -13.79 7.59
CA ARG A 24 -8.23 -12.76 7.57
C ARG A 24 -7.09 -13.43 6.79
N LEU A 25 -6.04 -12.72 6.37
CA LEU A 25 -4.83 -13.39 5.86
C LEU A 25 -4.39 -14.47 6.87
N ALA A 26 -4.62 -15.73 6.52
CA ALA A 26 -4.49 -16.85 7.43
C ALA A 26 -3.04 -17.33 7.36
N LEU A 27 -2.22 -16.84 8.29
CA LEU A 27 -0.78 -17.10 8.34
C LEU A 27 -0.43 -18.55 8.73
N ASP A 28 -1.42 -19.36 9.09
CA ASP A 28 -1.30 -20.80 9.32
C ASP A 28 -1.82 -21.63 8.12
N SER A 29 -2.31 -20.97 7.07
CA SER A 29 -2.91 -21.60 5.89
C SER A 29 -2.01 -21.47 4.66
N SER A 30 -2.14 -22.45 3.76
CA SER A 30 -1.55 -22.45 2.42
C SER A 30 -2.58 -22.23 1.31
N SER A 31 -3.79 -21.77 1.68
CA SER A 31 -4.94 -21.66 0.78
C SER A 31 -5.48 -20.24 0.64
N ASN A 32 -4.69 -19.23 1.01
CA ASN A 32 -5.05 -17.83 0.81
C ASN A 32 -5.08 -17.49 -0.68
N VAL A 33 -6.04 -16.67 -1.08
CA VAL A 33 -6.11 -16.03 -2.38
C VAL A 33 -6.10 -14.52 -2.16
N ALA A 34 -5.00 -13.89 -2.54
CA ALA A 34 -4.87 -12.45 -2.58
C ALA A 34 -5.12 -11.94 -4.01
N VAL A 35 -5.91 -10.89 -4.18
CA VAL A 35 -6.20 -10.33 -5.51
C VAL A 35 -6.13 -8.82 -5.45
N TYR A 36 -5.23 -8.22 -6.22
CA TYR A 36 -5.13 -6.77 -6.32
C TYR A 36 -6.41 -6.18 -6.89
N TRP A 37 -6.83 -5.02 -6.39
CA TRP A 37 -7.99 -4.28 -6.90
C TRP A 37 -7.65 -2.80 -6.95
N GLY A 38 -8.09 -2.11 -8.00
CA GLY A 38 -8.03 -0.65 -8.08
C GLY A 38 -7.49 -0.13 -9.41
N GLN A 39 -6.67 -0.89 -10.13
CA GLN A 39 -6.06 -0.41 -11.39
C GLN A 39 -6.82 -0.77 -12.66
N ASN A 40 -7.90 -1.56 -12.56
CA ASN A 40 -8.73 -1.93 -13.71
C ASN A 40 -7.88 -2.50 -14.86
N SER A 41 -7.01 -3.50 -14.58
CA SER A 41 -6.07 -4.07 -15.55
C SER A 41 -6.72 -4.56 -16.86
N ILE A 42 -8.00 -4.97 -16.81
CA ILE A 42 -8.79 -5.33 -18.01
C ILE A 42 -9.00 -4.14 -18.99
N ASN A 43 -8.71 -2.91 -18.54
CA ASN A 43 -8.73 -1.66 -19.29
C ASN A 43 -10.08 -1.39 -19.99
N GLN A 44 -11.18 -1.65 -19.28
CA GLN A 44 -12.52 -1.30 -19.74
C GLN A 44 -13.10 -0.20 -18.85
N ALA A 45 -13.56 0.90 -19.47
CA ALA A 45 -14.08 2.04 -18.73
C ALA A 45 -15.43 1.76 -18.05
N SER A 46 -16.26 0.89 -18.64
CA SER A 46 -17.59 0.54 -18.13
C SER A 46 -18.04 -0.83 -18.65
N GLY A 47 -19.17 -1.33 -18.13
CA GLY A 47 -19.73 -2.62 -18.50
C GLY A 47 -19.42 -3.73 -17.49
N PRO A 48 -19.93 -4.95 -17.72
CA PRO A 48 -19.85 -6.04 -16.75
C PRO A 48 -18.44 -6.58 -16.51
N ASN A 49 -17.52 -6.33 -17.46
CA ASN A 49 -16.14 -6.78 -17.37
C ASN A 49 -15.18 -5.67 -16.91
N ALA A 50 -15.64 -4.41 -16.81
CA ALA A 50 -14.84 -3.36 -16.17
C ALA A 50 -14.62 -3.68 -14.69
N GLN A 51 -13.63 -3.05 -14.07
CA GLN A 51 -13.48 -3.11 -12.62
C GLN A 51 -14.75 -2.61 -11.93
N GLN A 52 -15.38 -3.49 -11.17
CA GLN A 52 -16.56 -3.19 -10.37
C GLN A 52 -16.17 -2.58 -9.03
N ARG A 53 -17.17 -2.28 -8.19
CA ARG A 53 -16.92 -1.77 -6.84
C ARG A 53 -16.19 -2.81 -6.00
N LEU A 54 -15.46 -2.34 -4.99
CA LEU A 54 -14.69 -3.19 -4.09
C LEU A 54 -15.58 -4.26 -3.43
N VAL A 55 -16.79 -3.88 -3.00
CA VAL A 55 -17.73 -4.79 -2.33
C VAL A 55 -18.15 -5.99 -3.19
N ASP A 56 -18.19 -5.84 -4.51
CA ASP A 56 -18.56 -6.93 -5.43
C ASP A 56 -17.52 -8.06 -5.40
N TYR A 57 -16.24 -7.69 -5.31
CA TYR A 57 -15.15 -8.65 -5.14
C TYR A 57 -15.11 -9.23 -3.74
N CYS A 58 -15.49 -8.45 -2.72
CA CYS A 58 -15.59 -8.96 -1.35
C CYS A 58 -16.69 -10.00 -1.19
N ALA A 59 -17.78 -9.92 -1.95
CA ALA A 59 -18.80 -10.96 -1.97
C ALA A 59 -18.30 -12.30 -2.53
N ASN A 60 -17.19 -12.31 -3.27
CA ASN A 60 -16.61 -13.54 -3.81
C ASN A 60 -15.94 -14.36 -2.69
N THR A 61 -16.43 -15.57 -2.47
CA THR A 61 -15.92 -16.48 -1.42
C THR A 61 -14.54 -17.07 -1.75
N ASN A 62 -14.07 -16.91 -2.99
CA ASN A 62 -12.76 -17.42 -3.43
C ASN A 62 -11.62 -16.44 -3.20
N ILE A 63 -11.90 -15.23 -2.71
CA ILE A 63 -10.92 -14.18 -2.41
C ILE A 63 -10.82 -14.02 -0.90
N ASP A 64 -9.62 -13.97 -0.33
CA ASP A 64 -9.41 -13.79 1.12
C ASP A 64 -8.79 -12.43 1.44
N VAL A 65 -7.90 -11.94 0.58
CA VAL A 65 -7.13 -10.70 0.77
C VAL A 65 -7.25 -9.82 -0.47
N ILE A 66 -7.45 -8.51 -0.27
CA ILE A 66 -7.53 -7.52 -1.36
C ILE A 66 -6.59 -6.36 -1.05
N PRO A 67 -5.40 -6.32 -1.68
CA PRO A 67 -4.58 -5.11 -1.71
C PRO A 67 -5.20 -4.06 -2.65
N LEU A 68 -5.43 -2.86 -2.13
CA LEU A 68 -5.94 -1.71 -2.86
C LEU A 68 -4.79 -1.02 -3.60
N ALA A 69 -4.79 -1.13 -4.92
CA ALA A 69 -3.79 -0.61 -5.83
C ALA A 69 -4.26 0.72 -6.46
N PHE A 70 -3.67 1.88 -6.15
CA PHE A 70 -2.49 2.09 -5.31
C PHE A 70 -2.49 3.45 -4.61
N LEU A 71 -1.69 3.56 -3.54
CA LEU A 71 -0.99 4.78 -3.17
C LEU A 71 0.31 4.85 -3.98
N TYR A 72 0.33 5.68 -5.03
CA TYR A 72 1.42 5.69 -6.02
C TYR A 72 2.36 6.90 -5.89
N GLN A 73 2.04 7.84 -5.00
CA GLN A 73 2.93 8.93 -4.58
C GLN A 73 2.80 9.13 -3.08
N MET A 74 3.91 9.07 -2.36
CA MET A 74 4.01 9.28 -0.93
C MET A 74 4.37 10.73 -0.58
N THR A 75 5.30 11.36 -1.31
CA THR A 75 6.00 12.57 -0.82
C THR A 75 5.80 13.82 -1.66
N THR A 76 5.41 13.68 -2.94
CA THR A 76 5.38 14.76 -3.92
C THR A 76 3.98 15.29 -4.23
N GLY A 77 2.95 14.74 -3.58
CA GLY A 77 1.58 15.23 -3.76
C GLY A 77 1.38 16.64 -3.18
N THR A 78 0.45 17.39 -3.79
CA THR A 78 0.15 18.77 -3.39
C THR A 78 -0.28 18.81 -1.91
N GLY A 79 0.21 19.80 -1.17
CA GLY A 79 -0.09 19.97 0.25
C GLY A 79 0.74 19.06 1.16
N GLY A 80 1.68 18.29 0.62
CA GLY A 80 2.44 17.29 1.38
C GLY A 80 1.65 16.00 1.66
N GLU A 81 0.52 15.82 0.98
CA GLU A 81 -0.34 14.65 1.10
C GLU A 81 0.01 13.59 0.06
N PRO A 82 -0.17 12.29 0.36
CA PRO A 82 0.02 11.23 -0.62
C PRO A 82 -1.06 11.30 -1.70
N VAL A 83 -0.82 10.58 -2.80
CA VAL A 83 -1.77 10.47 -3.92
C VAL A 83 -2.13 9.01 -4.13
N ILE A 84 -3.44 8.75 -4.15
CA ILE A 84 -4.02 7.44 -4.42
C ILE A 84 -4.74 7.45 -5.77
N ASN A 85 -4.75 6.31 -6.45
CA ASN A 85 -5.43 6.11 -7.72
C ASN A 85 -6.13 4.75 -7.72
N PHE A 86 -7.43 4.75 -7.99
CA PHE A 86 -8.25 3.54 -8.12
C PHE A 86 -8.99 3.50 -9.48
N ALA A 87 -8.32 3.99 -10.53
CA ALA A 87 -8.78 3.99 -11.91
C ALA A 87 -10.24 4.50 -12.06
N ASN A 88 -11.11 3.69 -12.64
CA ASN A 88 -12.51 4.03 -12.90
C ASN A 88 -13.36 4.25 -11.63
N GLN A 89 -12.85 3.92 -10.44
CA GLN A 89 -13.53 4.15 -9.16
C GLN A 89 -13.24 5.55 -8.60
N ALA A 90 -12.19 6.21 -9.10
CA ALA A 90 -11.83 7.55 -8.66
C ALA A 90 -12.86 8.62 -9.08
N SER A 91 -13.72 8.35 -10.07
CA SER A 91 -14.78 9.28 -10.49
C SER A 91 -15.82 9.56 -9.40
N ASP A 92 -15.96 8.64 -8.44
CA ASP A 92 -16.89 8.76 -7.33
C ASP A 92 -16.24 9.42 -6.10
N CYS A 93 -14.96 9.80 -6.20
CA CYS A 93 -14.21 10.47 -5.14
C CYS A 93 -14.15 11.99 -5.38
N GLN A 94 -14.06 12.75 -4.30
CA GLN A 94 -13.68 14.16 -4.34
C GLN A 94 -12.18 14.31 -4.09
N ILE A 95 -11.64 15.53 -4.22
CA ILE A 95 -10.26 15.85 -3.83
C ILE A 95 -10.31 16.72 -2.59
N PHE A 96 -9.53 16.40 -1.55
CA PHE A 96 -9.41 17.26 -0.39
C PHE A 96 -8.82 18.62 -0.79
N ALA A 97 -9.47 19.70 -0.35
CA ALA A 97 -9.11 21.05 -0.74
C ALA A 97 -7.64 21.37 -0.47
N GLY A 98 -6.93 21.87 -1.49
CA GLY A 98 -5.51 22.21 -1.41
C GLY A 98 -4.55 21.02 -1.54
N THR A 99 -5.03 19.85 -1.98
CA THR A 99 -4.24 18.63 -2.09
C THR A 99 -4.50 17.91 -3.42
N ASN A 100 -3.85 16.75 -3.63
CA ASN A 100 -4.26 15.77 -4.64
C ASN A 100 -4.80 14.47 -4.03
N LEU A 101 -5.03 14.45 -2.72
CA LEU A 101 -5.53 13.27 -2.01
C LEU A 101 -7.02 13.11 -2.28
N LEU A 102 -7.42 11.90 -2.67
CA LEU A 102 -8.83 11.58 -2.90
C LEU A 102 -9.59 11.39 -1.58
N ASP A 103 -10.81 11.91 -1.54
CA ASP A 103 -11.85 11.65 -0.54
C ASP A 103 -12.88 10.68 -1.14
N CYS A 104 -12.79 9.41 -0.74
CA CYS A 104 -13.50 8.27 -1.32
C CYS A 104 -14.39 7.56 -0.27
N PRO A 105 -15.47 8.20 0.22
CA PRO A 105 -16.32 7.63 1.27
C PRO A 105 -17.01 6.31 0.84
N THR A 106 -17.33 6.15 -0.45
CA THR A 106 -17.91 4.92 -0.99
C THR A 106 -16.94 3.75 -0.88
N ILE A 107 -15.65 3.95 -1.18
CA ILE A 107 -14.61 2.93 -1.00
C ILE A 107 -14.46 2.62 0.50
N GLY A 108 -14.49 3.64 1.37
CA GLY A 108 -14.49 3.43 2.82
C GLY A 108 -15.66 2.57 3.35
N ALA A 109 -16.87 2.81 2.84
CA ALA A 109 -18.03 1.98 3.15
C ALA A 109 -17.86 0.53 2.66
N ASP A 110 -17.26 0.35 1.47
CA ASP A 110 -16.95 -0.97 0.93
C ASP A 110 -15.90 -1.69 1.79
N ILE A 111 -14.81 -1.03 2.17
CA ILE A 111 -13.79 -1.58 3.09
C ILE A 111 -14.44 -2.13 4.36
N THR A 112 -15.31 -1.32 4.99
CA THR A 112 -16.03 -1.71 6.21
C THR A 112 -16.89 -2.94 5.97
N THR A 113 -17.61 -2.99 4.85
CA THR A 113 -18.46 -4.12 4.47
C THR A 113 -17.64 -5.38 4.19
N CYS A 114 -16.54 -5.26 3.45
CA CYS A 114 -15.61 -6.35 3.18
C CYS A 114 -15.07 -6.99 4.46
N GLN A 115 -14.68 -6.16 5.43
CA GLN A 115 -14.13 -6.61 6.70
C GLN A 115 -15.20 -7.23 7.61
N GLN A 116 -16.36 -6.57 7.76
CA GLN A 116 -17.37 -6.96 8.75
C GLN A 116 -18.34 -8.02 8.24
N GLN A 117 -18.77 -7.94 6.99
CA GLN A 117 -19.75 -8.86 6.41
C GLN A 117 -19.07 -10.06 5.75
N TYR A 118 -17.96 -9.83 5.05
CA TYR A 118 -17.34 -10.87 4.21
C TYR A 118 -16.04 -11.44 4.77
N GLY A 119 -15.52 -10.89 5.89
CA GLY A 119 -14.27 -11.33 6.49
C GLY A 119 -13.11 -11.27 5.51
N LYS A 120 -12.93 -10.15 4.80
CA LYS A 120 -11.76 -9.94 3.94
C LYS A 120 -10.69 -9.15 4.69
N THR A 121 -9.43 -9.44 4.39
CA THR A 121 -8.32 -8.54 4.73
C THR A 121 -8.15 -7.52 3.62
N ILE A 122 -8.20 -6.24 3.96
CA ILE A 122 -8.01 -5.14 3.02
C ILE A 122 -6.70 -4.41 3.33
N LEU A 123 -5.75 -4.44 2.39
CA LEU A 123 -4.46 -3.73 2.53
C LEU A 123 -4.45 -2.50 1.64
N LEU A 124 -3.72 -1.44 1.99
CA LEU A 124 -3.37 -0.40 1.02
C LEU A 124 -2.01 -0.71 0.41
N SER A 125 -1.98 -0.91 -0.91
CA SER A 125 -0.72 -1.17 -1.61
C SER A 125 -0.04 0.14 -2.02
N ILE A 126 1.24 0.24 -1.70
CA ILE A 126 2.09 1.41 -1.91
C ILE A 126 3.09 1.09 -3.01
N GLY A 127 3.12 1.94 -4.04
CA GLY A 127 4.04 1.82 -5.18
C GLY A 127 3.31 1.52 -6.48
N GLY A 128 3.53 0.32 -7.01
CA GLY A 128 3.14 -0.14 -8.33
C GLY A 128 4.05 0.40 -9.44
N ALA A 129 3.86 -0.13 -10.66
CA ALA A 129 4.69 0.16 -11.84
C ALA A 129 4.84 1.66 -12.22
N THR A 130 3.94 2.53 -11.73
CA THR A 130 3.99 3.99 -11.99
C THR A 130 4.66 4.80 -10.89
N TYR A 131 5.17 4.17 -9.81
CA TYR A 131 5.87 4.86 -8.74
C TYR A 131 7.25 5.35 -9.19
N THR A 132 7.55 6.64 -8.96
CA THR A 132 8.77 7.29 -9.47
C THR A 132 9.58 8.05 -8.43
N GLU A 133 9.14 8.13 -7.17
CA GLU A 133 9.73 9.05 -6.18
C GLU A 133 11.07 8.58 -5.62
N GLY A 134 11.48 7.33 -5.88
CA GLY A 134 12.79 6.82 -5.47
C GLY A 134 12.98 6.70 -3.95
N GLY A 135 11.91 6.81 -3.15
CA GLY A 135 11.92 6.65 -1.70
C GLY A 135 12.05 7.96 -0.95
N PHE A 136 12.78 7.94 0.17
CA PHE A 136 12.92 9.10 1.06
C PHE A 136 14.36 9.59 1.10
N THR A 137 14.55 10.90 1.28
CA THR A 137 15.87 11.54 1.38
C THR A 137 16.59 11.24 2.71
N SER A 138 15.84 10.87 3.75
CA SER A 138 16.37 10.50 5.06
C SER A 138 15.48 9.51 5.79
N SER A 139 16.04 8.80 6.77
CA SER A 139 15.26 7.94 7.68
C SER A 139 14.20 8.73 8.46
N ALA A 140 14.45 9.99 8.80
CA ALA A 140 13.48 10.83 9.51
C ALA A 140 12.25 11.13 8.64
N GLN A 141 12.47 11.44 7.35
CA GLN A 141 11.37 11.64 6.40
C GLN A 141 10.57 10.34 6.19
N ALA A 142 11.26 9.21 6.10
CA ALA A 142 10.64 7.89 6.02
C ALA A 142 9.74 7.60 7.24
N ILE A 143 10.24 7.83 8.46
CA ILE A 143 9.47 7.62 9.69
C ILE A 143 8.26 8.57 9.75
N SER A 144 8.45 9.86 9.44
CA SER A 144 7.37 10.85 9.41
C SER A 144 6.28 10.48 8.41
N MET A 145 6.64 9.99 7.22
CA MET A 145 5.64 9.54 6.25
C MET A 145 4.90 8.29 6.73
N ALA A 146 5.56 7.33 7.39
CA ALA A 146 4.89 6.17 7.96
C ALA A 146 3.86 6.56 9.04
N ASP A 147 4.22 7.52 9.91
CA ASP A 147 3.28 8.10 10.89
C ASP A 147 2.09 8.76 10.16
N HIS A 148 2.36 9.57 9.13
CA HIS A 148 1.33 10.26 8.36
C HIS A 148 0.36 9.30 7.67
N LEU A 149 0.85 8.25 7.00
CA LEU A 149 -0.01 7.25 6.37
C LEU A 149 -0.86 6.48 7.41
N TRP A 150 -0.30 6.22 8.59
CA TRP A 150 -1.06 5.59 9.67
C TRP A 150 -2.19 6.48 10.17
N GLU A 151 -1.98 7.79 10.28
CA GLU A 151 -3.04 8.75 10.62
C GLU A 151 -4.14 8.80 9.54
N LEU A 152 -3.76 8.82 8.27
CA LEU A 152 -4.70 8.90 7.13
C LEU A 152 -5.54 7.64 6.91
N PHE A 153 -4.97 6.45 7.16
CA PHE A 153 -5.57 5.17 6.76
C PHE A 153 -5.76 4.16 7.88
N GLY A 154 -5.05 4.31 9.00
CA GLY A 154 -5.18 3.49 10.20
C GLY A 154 -6.48 3.76 10.97
N PRO A 155 -6.61 3.21 12.20
CA PRO A 155 -7.77 3.43 13.05
C PRO A 155 -7.90 4.90 13.48
N VAL A 156 -9.14 5.37 13.59
CA VAL A 156 -9.42 6.72 14.12
C VAL A 156 -8.97 6.78 15.59
N ALA A 157 -8.05 7.69 15.91
CA ALA A 157 -7.56 7.87 17.26
C ALA A 157 -8.65 8.49 18.16
N GLY A 158 -9.40 7.65 18.89
CA GLY A 158 -10.12 7.99 20.13
C GLY A 158 -11.07 9.20 20.14
N GLY A 159 -11.45 9.75 18.99
CA GLY A 159 -12.31 10.92 18.86
C GLY A 159 -13.28 10.77 17.69
N THR A 160 -14.57 10.93 17.98
CA THR A 160 -15.65 10.88 16.98
C THR A 160 -15.34 11.80 15.80
N PRO A 161 -15.50 11.36 14.54
CA PRO A 161 -15.35 12.24 13.38
C PRO A 161 -16.40 13.35 13.46
N THR A 162 -15.96 14.60 13.58
CA THR A 162 -16.86 15.75 13.43
C THR A 162 -17.17 15.92 11.95
N THR A 163 -18.37 15.54 11.53
CA THR A 163 -18.92 15.90 10.23
C THR A 163 -19.15 17.41 10.19
N THR A 164 -18.30 18.14 9.48
CA THR A 164 -18.46 19.59 9.30
C THR A 164 -19.54 19.85 8.25
N SER A 165 -20.80 19.97 8.67
CA SER A 165 -21.84 20.60 7.86
C SER A 165 -21.65 22.11 7.90
N THR A 166 -21.48 22.72 6.73
CA THR A 166 -21.30 24.16 6.51
C THR A 166 -22.55 24.94 6.93
N SER A 167 -22.41 25.90 7.85
CA SER A 167 -23.38 27.00 8.00
C SER A 167 -22.68 28.28 8.47
N SER A 168 -22.94 29.35 7.74
CA SER A 168 -22.29 30.65 7.72
C SER A 168 -22.68 31.60 8.87
N ALA A 169 -21.72 32.43 9.32
CA ALA A 169 -21.78 33.74 10.00
C ALA A 169 -22.69 33.88 11.27
N THR A 170 -22.32 34.55 12.38
CA THR A 170 -21.86 35.95 12.51
C THR A 170 -21.46 36.28 13.98
N SER A 171 -20.47 37.17 14.15
CA SER A 171 -20.21 38.17 15.23
C SER A 171 -19.95 37.80 16.72
N PHE A 172 -18.93 38.51 17.23
CA PHE A 172 -18.38 38.69 18.58
C PHE A 172 -19.36 38.98 19.74
N SER A 173 -19.04 38.49 20.96
CA SER A 173 -18.76 39.34 22.15
C SER A 173 -18.19 38.53 23.34
N THR A 174 -17.17 39.10 23.97
CA THR A 174 -16.50 38.74 25.23
C THR A 174 -17.39 38.86 26.48
N THR A 175 -17.16 38.04 27.52
CA THR A 175 -16.94 38.42 28.95
C THR A 175 -16.97 37.18 29.89
N THR A 176 -15.81 36.92 30.50
CA THR A 176 -15.46 36.41 31.85
C THR A 176 -16.39 35.54 32.74
N THR A 177 -15.79 34.42 33.22
CA THR A 177 -15.82 33.79 34.58
C THR A 177 -17.12 33.68 35.39
N SER A 178 -17.53 32.46 35.76
CA SER A 178 -17.28 31.85 37.09
C SER A 178 -18.11 30.57 37.38
N THR A 179 -17.41 29.61 38.02
CA THR A 179 -17.79 28.55 38.99
C THR A 179 -19.23 28.06 39.20
N SER A 180 -19.34 26.72 39.16
CA SER A 180 -20.07 25.78 40.05
C SER A 180 -21.59 25.94 40.29
N SER A 181 -22.37 24.90 39.99
CA SER A 181 -23.03 24.05 41.02
C SER A 181 -24.02 23.04 40.42
N THR A 182 -24.21 21.99 41.20
CA THR A 182 -24.98 20.74 41.10
C THR A 182 -26.51 20.92 41.03
N SER A 183 -27.21 20.06 40.28
CA SER A 183 -28.52 19.40 40.58
C SER A 183 -29.16 18.87 39.27
N SER A 184 -29.36 17.55 39.10
CA SER A 184 -30.65 16.83 39.24
C SER A 184 -31.87 17.66 38.80
N THR A 185 -32.75 17.27 37.87
CA THR A 185 -33.57 16.05 37.87
C THR A 185 -34.47 16.04 36.61
N THR A 186 -34.95 14.84 36.24
CA THR A 186 -36.26 14.54 35.62
C THR A 186 -36.41 14.55 34.09
N SER A 187 -36.54 13.31 33.61
CA SER A 187 -37.19 12.82 32.40
C SER A 187 -38.65 13.26 32.25
N THR A 188 -39.06 13.63 31.04
CA THR A 188 -40.41 13.34 30.53
C THR A 188 -40.37 13.11 29.03
N THR A 189 -40.84 11.93 28.66
CA THR A 189 -41.16 11.47 27.32
C THR A 189 -42.42 12.16 26.81
N SER A 190 -42.47 12.47 25.51
CA SER A 190 -43.73 12.47 24.76
C SER A 190 -43.47 12.26 23.28
N ALA A 191 -44.36 11.47 22.70
CA ALA A 191 -44.28 10.81 21.41
C ALA A 191 -45.08 11.58 20.32
N LEU A 192 -45.21 10.91 19.16
CA LEU A 192 -46.02 11.25 17.98
C LEU A 192 -45.39 12.32 17.08
N SER A 193 -45.35 12.18 15.75
CA SER A 193 -46.29 11.50 14.85
C SER A 193 -45.66 11.26 13.47
N THR A 194 -45.93 10.08 12.89
CA THR A 194 -45.82 9.76 11.46
C THR A 194 -47.13 10.13 10.73
N PRO A 195 -47.04 10.36 9.40
CA PRO A 195 -47.96 9.69 8.47
C PRO A 195 -47.18 9.11 7.27
N THR A 196 -47.27 7.80 6.98
CA THR A 196 -48.16 7.19 5.97
C THR A 196 -48.31 7.94 4.64
N SER A 197 -47.75 7.36 3.57
CA SER A 197 -48.51 7.15 2.32
C SER A 197 -47.88 6.04 1.46
N THR A 198 -48.77 5.19 0.96
CA THR A 198 -48.59 4.06 0.05
C THR A 198 -49.07 4.46 -1.35
N SER A 199 -48.37 4.06 -2.42
CA SER A 199 -48.99 3.62 -3.68
C SER A 199 -47.98 3.00 -4.65
N SER A 200 -48.40 1.91 -5.27
CA SER A 200 -47.63 0.95 -6.08
C SER A 200 -47.59 1.31 -7.59
N PRO A 201 -47.34 0.39 -8.55
CA PRO A 201 -46.26 0.53 -9.54
C PRO A 201 -46.76 0.75 -10.98
N PHE A 202 -45.85 1.10 -11.89
CA PHE A 202 -46.11 1.03 -13.33
C PHE A 202 -45.08 0.13 -14.03
N THR A 203 -45.59 -0.95 -14.61
CA THR A 203 -44.95 -1.80 -15.61
C THR A 203 -45.31 -1.30 -17.01
N SER A 204 -44.36 -1.33 -17.94
CA SER A 204 -44.69 -1.51 -19.38
C SER A 204 -43.51 -2.11 -20.14
N SER A 205 -43.73 -3.33 -20.63
CA SER A 205 -43.00 -4.02 -21.68
C SER A 205 -43.68 -3.81 -23.03
N SER A 206 -42.91 -3.65 -24.13
CA SER A 206 -43.16 -3.99 -25.55
C SER A 206 -41.97 -3.40 -26.35
N GLY A 207 -41.30 -4.00 -27.34
CA GLY A 207 -41.63 -5.13 -28.20
C GLY A 207 -41.57 -4.70 -29.69
N PHE A 208 -40.45 -5.01 -30.37
CA PHE A 208 -40.24 -5.21 -31.83
C PHE A 208 -40.58 -4.11 -32.88
N ILE A 209 -39.62 -3.86 -33.82
CA ILE A 209 -39.68 -4.24 -35.25
C ILE A 209 -38.32 -4.00 -35.95
N SER A 210 -38.01 -4.92 -36.86
CA SER A 210 -36.87 -5.04 -37.77
C SER A 210 -36.93 -4.09 -38.98
N SER A 211 -35.77 -3.66 -39.50
CA SER A 211 -35.58 -3.51 -40.95
C SER A 211 -34.12 -3.66 -41.36
N THR A 212 -33.91 -4.55 -42.33
CA THR A 212 -32.67 -4.89 -43.04
C THR A 212 -32.38 -3.88 -44.16
N SER A 213 -31.12 -3.56 -44.43
CA SER A 213 -30.66 -3.28 -45.81
C SER A 213 -29.17 -3.58 -46.00
N ARG A 214 -28.90 -4.28 -47.09
CA ARG A 214 -27.62 -4.85 -47.56
C ARG A 214 -27.19 -4.12 -48.83
N SER A 215 -25.91 -3.76 -48.95
CA SER A 215 -25.09 -3.66 -50.18
C SER A 215 -23.70 -3.15 -49.76
N GLY A 216 -22.52 -3.54 -50.25
CA GLY A 216 -22.07 -4.37 -51.37
C GLY A 216 -20.58 -4.04 -51.62
N ARG A 217 -19.71 -5.03 -51.40
CA ARG A 217 -18.40 -5.38 -52.05
C ARG A 217 -17.56 -4.29 -52.77
N THR A 218 -16.24 -4.24 -52.48
CA THR A 218 -15.06 -4.51 -53.39
C THR A 218 -13.72 -4.19 -52.68
N THR A 219 -12.89 -5.20 -52.37
CA THR A 219 -11.56 -5.55 -52.96
C THR A 219 -10.44 -4.50 -52.86
N SER A 220 -9.36 -4.83 -52.14
CA SER A 220 -8.00 -4.97 -52.72
C SER A 220 -6.97 -5.31 -51.64
N GLU A 221 -6.34 -6.47 -51.80
CA GLU A 221 -5.02 -6.82 -51.27
C GLU A 221 -3.93 -6.03 -52.03
N PRO A 222 -2.68 -5.97 -51.55
CA PRO A 222 -1.73 -6.92 -52.13
C PRO A 222 -0.69 -7.50 -51.16
N SER A 223 -0.47 -8.80 -51.37
CA SER A 223 0.74 -9.58 -51.10
C SER A 223 2.04 -8.97 -51.67
N LYS A 224 3.18 -9.21 -50.99
CA LYS A 224 4.44 -9.67 -51.64
C LYS A 224 5.46 -10.25 -50.66
N SER A 225 6.01 -11.39 -51.07
CA SER A 225 7.04 -12.21 -50.43
C SER A 225 8.39 -12.02 -51.15
N THR A 226 9.51 -12.31 -50.47
CA THR A 226 10.80 -12.90 -50.94
C THR A 226 11.79 -12.78 -49.75
N SER A 227 12.36 -13.81 -49.09
CA SER A 227 13.21 -14.97 -49.48
C SER A 227 14.72 -14.68 -49.59
N LEU A 228 15.51 -15.57 -48.97
CA LEU A 228 16.93 -15.98 -49.16
C LEU A 228 18.05 -15.47 -48.20
N SER A 229 18.50 -16.43 -47.36
CA SER A 229 19.86 -16.99 -47.24
C SER A 229 21.03 -16.25 -46.55
N THR A 230 21.45 -16.88 -45.45
CA THR A 230 22.80 -17.18 -44.91
C THR A 230 24.05 -16.61 -45.60
N LEU A 231 24.90 -15.93 -44.81
CA LEU A 231 26.36 -16.08 -44.89
C LEU A 231 27.02 -15.82 -43.51
N LEU A 232 27.83 -16.78 -43.05
CA LEU A 232 28.74 -16.68 -41.91
C LEU A 232 29.77 -15.55 -42.14
N LEU A 233 30.16 -14.85 -41.07
CA LEU A 233 31.58 -14.53 -40.84
C LEU A 233 31.83 -14.42 -39.33
N THR A 234 32.79 -15.24 -38.88
CA THR A 234 33.33 -15.30 -37.53
C THR A 234 34.20 -14.08 -37.25
N ARG A 235 34.13 -13.52 -36.02
CA ARG A 235 35.31 -12.86 -35.42
C ARG A 235 35.25 -12.85 -33.90
N THR A 236 36.28 -13.46 -33.34
CA THR A 236 36.63 -13.63 -31.94
C THR A 236 37.12 -12.32 -31.29
N VAL A 237 36.78 -12.13 -30.02
CA VAL A 237 37.32 -11.09 -29.14
C VAL A 237 38.29 -11.75 -28.15
N PRO A 238 39.55 -11.30 -28.00
CA PRO A 238 40.38 -11.73 -26.88
C PRO A 238 40.36 -10.70 -25.74
N VAL A 239 40.24 -11.25 -24.54
CA VAL A 239 40.42 -10.61 -23.23
C VAL A 239 41.92 -10.49 -22.95
N THR A 240 42.38 -9.37 -22.40
CA THR A 240 43.68 -9.32 -21.71
C THR A 240 43.61 -8.53 -20.40
N ASN A 241 43.98 -9.24 -19.33
CA ASN A 241 44.43 -8.76 -18.03
C ASN A 241 45.68 -7.87 -18.16
N PHE A 242 45.87 -6.91 -17.27
CA PHE A 242 47.21 -6.44 -16.93
C PHE A 242 47.40 -6.13 -15.44
N SER A 243 48.57 -6.58 -14.97
CA SER A 243 49.07 -6.61 -13.61
C SER A 243 49.91 -5.37 -13.27
N THR A 244 50.01 -5.12 -11.97
CA THR A 244 50.89 -4.22 -11.20
C THR A 244 52.25 -3.82 -11.80
N ARG A 245 52.64 -2.53 -11.62
CA ARG A 245 53.85 -2.12 -10.88
C ARG A 245 54.02 -0.59 -10.74
N LEU A 246 54.58 -0.23 -9.59
CA LEU A 246 55.09 1.06 -9.12
C LEU A 246 56.16 1.69 -10.03
N THR A 247 56.12 3.03 -10.18
CA THR A 247 57.33 3.85 -10.28
C THR A 247 57.07 5.29 -9.81
N THR A 248 57.89 5.72 -8.85
CA THR A 248 58.04 7.09 -8.33
C THR A 248 58.85 7.93 -9.32
N LEU A 249 58.50 9.21 -9.53
CA LEU A 249 59.47 10.25 -9.87
C LEU A 249 58.96 11.64 -9.48
N PHE A 250 59.77 12.35 -8.70
CA PHE A 250 59.65 13.77 -8.36
C PHE A 250 60.00 14.65 -9.58
N PHE A 251 59.40 15.84 -9.71
CA PHE A 251 60.14 17.11 -9.86
C PHE A 251 59.21 18.34 -9.74
N THR A 252 59.77 19.36 -9.11
CA THR A 252 59.28 20.70 -8.74
C THR A 252 59.15 21.69 -9.92
N ALA A 253 58.21 22.65 -9.85
CA ALA A 253 58.38 23.99 -10.44
C ALA A 253 57.34 25.03 -9.94
N THR A 254 57.83 25.94 -9.08
CA THR A 254 57.65 27.40 -8.96
C THR A 254 56.42 28.16 -9.49
N LEU A 255 55.89 29.05 -8.63
CA LEU A 255 54.94 30.15 -8.89
C LEU A 255 55.54 31.30 -9.73
N THR A 256 54.73 31.86 -10.63
CA THR A 256 54.72 33.28 -11.05
C THR A 256 53.28 33.74 -11.39
N SER A 257 53.08 35.06 -11.48
CA SER A 257 51.90 35.87 -11.12
C SER A 257 50.94 36.35 -12.25
N ILE A 258 49.61 36.43 -11.95
CA ILE A 258 48.56 37.48 -12.22
C ILE A 258 48.23 37.84 -13.71
N PRO A 259 46.96 38.04 -14.21
CA PRO A 259 45.83 38.81 -13.61
C PRO A 259 44.39 38.29 -13.76
N SER A 260 43.51 38.96 -13.00
CA SER A 260 42.06 38.86 -12.92
C SER A 260 41.31 39.14 -14.24
N SER A 261 40.31 38.32 -14.58
CA SER A 261 38.89 38.72 -14.72
C SER A 261 38.03 37.64 -15.42
N ILE A 262 36.74 37.63 -15.03
CA ILE A 262 35.55 37.07 -15.71
C ILE A 262 35.08 35.64 -15.29
N PHE A 263 34.13 35.66 -14.34
CA PHE A 263 32.90 34.86 -14.20
C PHE A 263 32.85 33.40 -14.72
N ALA A 264 32.86 32.46 -13.78
CA ALA A 264 31.93 31.33 -13.73
C ALA A 264 31.80 30.87 -12.27
N SER A 265 30.63 31.03 -11.66
CA SER A 265 30.34 30.41 -10.36
C SER A 265 30.11 28.91 -10.56
N PRO A 266 30.82 28.00 -9.87
CA PRO A 266 30.35 26.65 -9.70
C PRO A 266 29.35 26.63 -8.53
N THR A 267 28.11 26.24 -8.80
CA THR A 267 27.13 25.83 -7.81
C THR A 267 27.69 24.63 -7.04
N THR A 268 28.27 24.90 -5.87
CA THR A 268 28.52 23.87 -4.86
C THR A 268 27.22 23.64 -4.11
N THR A 269 26.65 22.44 -4.26
CA THR A 269 25.70 21.86 -3.32
C THR A 269 26.43 21.64 -2.00
N THR A 270 26.48 22.68 -1.17
CA THR A 270 26.84 22.54 0.23
C THR A 270 25.61 22.01 0.96
N THR A 271 25.72 20.80 1.52
CA THR A 271 24.88 20.44 2.66
C THR A 271 24.98 21.58 3.68
N PRO A 272 23.86 22.13 4.20
CA PRO A 272 23.94 23.23 5.16
C PRO A 272 24.77 22.74 6.34
N LEU A 273 25.89 23.41 6.60
CA LEU A 273 26.65 23.21 7.83
C LEU A 273 25.71 23.47 9.01
N PRO A 274 25.77 22.68 10.10
CA PRO A 274 24.97 22.95 11.28
C PRO A 274 25.29 24.35 11.79
N LEU A 275 24.27 25.20 11.89
CA LEU A 275 24.40 26.52 12.46
C LEU A 275 24.55 26.35 13.97
N LEU A 276 25.72 26.73 14.49
CA LEU A 276 26.16 26.45 15.85
C LEU A 276 26.35 27.76 16.61
N ASN A 277 25.62 27.93 17.71
CA ASN A 277 25.66 29.12 18.57
C ASN A 277 25.22 30.43 17.88
N ASP A 278 24.43 30.34 16.82
CA ASP A 278 23.96 31.52 16.08
C ASP A 278 22.67 32.09 16.66
N THR A 279 22.56 33.42 16.61
CA THR A 279 21.27 34.12 16.72
C THR A 279 20.74 34.33 15.32
N LEU A 280 19.63 33.66 15.00
CA LEU A 280 19.11 33.62 13.64
C LEU A 280 17.98 34.64 13.46
N THR A 281 18.12 35.47 12.42
CA THR A 281 17.20 36.58 12.11
C THR A 281 16.59 36.49 10.72
N LEU A 282 16.87 35.43 9.95
CA LEU A 282 16.20 35.26 8.66
C LEU A 282 14.71 34.90 8.88
N PRO A 283 13.83 35.34 7.97
CA PRO A 283 12.40 35.12 8.09
C PRO A 283 11.99 33.64 7.95
N SER A 284 12.80 32.83 7.26
CA SER A 284 12.50 31.41 7.04
C SER A 284 13.72 30.52 6.88
N TYR A 285 13.63 29.27 7.36
CA TYR A 285 14.59 28.19 7.11
C TYR A 285 13.87 26.90 6.74
N VAL A 286 14.48 26.12 5.84
CA VAL A 286 13.96 24.84 5.34
C VAL A 286 15.09 23.81 5.33
N ASN A 287 14.80 22.55 5.67
CA ASN A 287 15.76 21.43 5.62
C ASN A 287 17.09 21.73 6.35
N SER A 288 17.02 22.41 7.49
CA SER A 288 18.18 22.93 8.22
C SER A 288 18.41 22.17 9.53
N THR A 289 19.64 22.21 10.03
CA THR A 289 20.01 21.66 11.33
C THR A 289 20.55 22.76 12.23
N PHE A 290 19.93 22.93 13.39
CA PHE A 290 20.30 23.93 14.39
C PHE A 290 20.76 23.25 15.67
N THR A 291 21.87 23.71 16.24
CA THR A 291 22.34 23.21 17.54
C THR A 291 22.79 24.38 18.40
N ASN A 292 22.32 24.45 19.66
CA ASN A 292 22.62 25.55 20.59
C ASN A 292 22.26 26.94 20.03
N ALA A 293 21.24 27.04 19.17
CA ALA A 293 20.87 28.28 18.50
C ALA A 293 19.86 29.08 19.31
N THR A 294 19.79 30.39 19.08
CA THR A 294 18.67 31.23 19.51
C THR A 294 17.90 31.70 18.27
N ILE A 295 16.63 31.33 18.18
CA ILE A 295 15.78 31.56 17.01
C ILE A 295 14.58 32.39 17.42
N ALA A 296 14.32 33.48 16.70
CA ALA A 296 13.24 34.39 17.03
C ALA A 296 12.53 34.92 15.79
N ASN A 297 11.20 34.96 15.81
CA ASN A 297 10.36 35.53 14.73
C ASN A 297 10.60 34.87 13.35
N THR A 298 10.76 33.55 13.33
CA THR A 298 11.19 32.79 12.15
C THR A 298 10.18 31.70 11.80
N THR A 299 10.06 31.39 10.50
CA THR A 299 9.36 30.17 10.03
C THR A 299 10.37 29.05 9.77
N ILE A 300 10.23 27.90 10.42
CA ILE A 300 11.12 26.75 10.23
C ILE A 300 10.32 25.59 9.64
N THR A 301 10.84 24.91 8.62
CA THR A 301 10.18 23.75 8.00
C THR A 301 11.16 22.59 7.79
N ASN A 302 10.73 21.35 8.01
CA ASN A 302 11.51 20.13 7.72
C ASN A 302 12.92 20.11 8.36
N SER A 303 13.08 20.66 9.56
CA SER A 303 14.39 20.92 10.17
C SER A 303 14.61 20.13 11.46
N VAL A 304 15.87 19.98 11.88
CA VAL A 304 16.23 19.38 13.17
C VAL A 304 16.83 20.44 14.07
N ILE A 305 16.28 20.60 15.28
CA ILE A 305 16.66 21.66 16.21
C ILE A 305 17.02 21.03 17.55
N ASN A 306 18.28 21.16 17.96
CA ASN A 306 18.80 20.53 19.15
C ASN A 306 19.30 21.56 20.17
N ASN A 307 18.93 21.39 21.43
CA ASN A 307 19.39 22.20 22.56
C ASN A 307 19.31 23.73 22.30
N SER A 308 18.25 24.19 21.63
CA SER A 308 18.12 25.57 21.15
C SER A 308 17.00 26.32 21.88
N ILE A 309 17.02 27.65 21.83
CA ILE A 309 15.97 28.52 22.37
C ILE A 309 15.17 29.10 21.19
N ILE A 310 13.86 28.94 21.22
CA ILE A 310 12.97 29.36 20.14
C ILE A 310 11.88 30.29 20.69
N THR A 311 11.70 31.45 20.06
CA THR A 311 10.67 32.42 20.46
C THR A 311 9.89 32.96 19.26
N ASN A 312 8.61 33.27 19.44
CA ASN A 312 7.77 33.94 18.43
C ASN A 312 7.82 33.30 17.02
N SER A 313 8.04 31.99 16.92
CA SER A 313 8.34 31.32 15.66
C SER A 313 7.22 30.37 15.23
N THR A 314 7.13 30.10 13.93
CA THR A 314 6.23 29.06 13.39
C THR A 314 7.08 27.91 12.90
N ILE A 315 6.85 26.70 13.40
CA ILE A 315 7.60 25.52 12.97
C ILE A 315 6.68 24.47 12.37
N ASN A 316 7.08 23.91 11.24
CA ASN A 316 6.36 22.88 10.51
C ASN A 316 7.23 21.64 10.26
N ASN A 317 6.68 20.44 10.43
CA ASN A 317 7.31 19.16 10.10
C ASN A 317 8.78 19.02 10.55
N SER A 318 9.10 19.52 11.74
CA SER A 318 10.48 19.58 12.26
C SER A 318 10.62 18.74 13.52
N VAL A 319 11.86 18.40 13.89
CA VAL A 319 12.17 17.66 15.11
C VAL A 319 12.91 18.57 16.07
N PHE A 320 12.44 18.72 17.30
CA PHE A 320 13.13 19.47 18.36
C PHE A 320 13.49 18.56 19.51
N ILE A 321 14.72 18.69 19.99
CA ILE A 321 15.29 17.86 21.04
C ILE A 321 15.89 18.79 22.10
N ASN A 322 15.55 18.58 23.38
CA ASN A 322 16.09 19.32 24.53
C ASN A 322 16.02 20.85 24.39
N SER A 323 15.06 21.37 23.62
CA SER A 323 14.97 22.79 23.28
C SER A 323 13.95 23.51 24.14
N THR A 324 14.21 24.80 24.42
CA THR A 324 13.27 25.68 25.14
C THR A 324 12.46 26.47 24.13
N ILE A 325 11.13 26.42 24.21
CA ILE A 325 10.28 27.15 23.28
C ILE A 325 9.27 28.04 24.01
N THR A 326 9.15 29.29 23.57
CA THR A 326 8.21 30.28 24.10
C THR A 326 7.45 31.00 22.99
N ASN A 327 6.16 31.31 23.22
CA ASN A 327 5.29 32.06 22.28
C ASN A 327 5.39 31.63 20.81
N SER A 328 5.51 30.31 20.55
CA SER A 328 5.70 29.78 19.20
C SER A 328 4.58 28.81 18.81
N ILE A 329 4.42 28.59 17.51
CA ILE A 329 3.42 27.70 16.90
C ILE A 329 4.16 26.51 16.31
N PHE A 330 3.73 25.28 16.61
CA PHE A 330 4.26 24.06 16.01
C PHE A 330 3.19 23.37 15.19
N ILE A 331 3.54 22.80 14.05
CA ILE A 331 2.65 22.08 13.13
C ILE A 331 3.37 20.80 12.73
N ASN A 332 2.73 19.64 12.89
CA ASN A 332 3.25 18.32 12.48
C ASN A 332 4.70 18.04 12.92
N SER A 333 5.13 18.59 14.05
CA SER A 333 6.52 18.59 14.47
C SER A 333 6.71 17.73 15.73
N THR A 334 7.80 16.96 15.76
CA THR A 334 8.10 16.02 16.85
C THR A 334 8.88 16.72 17.96
N ILE A 335 8.39 16.62 19.19
CA ILE A 335 8.96 17.30 20.36
C ILE A 335 9.51 16.26 21.35
N ILE A 336 10.81 16.32 21.65
CA ILE A 336 11.50 15.39 22.55
C ILE A 336 12.15 16.18 23.69
N ASN A 337 11.79 15.86 24.95
CA ASN A 337 12.29 16.50 26.19
C ASN A 337 12.19 18.04 26.24
N PRO A 338 11.00 18.66 26.11
CA PRO A 338 10.95 20.11 25.99
C PRO A 338 10.86 20.84 27.35
N GLN A 339 11.20 22.13 27.30
CA GLN A 339 10.71 23.15 28.24
C GLN A 339 9.83 24.13 27.42
N ILE A 340 8.51 24.11 27.62
CA ILE A 340 7.56 24.92 26.84
C ILE A 340 6.83 25.88 27.77
N SER A 341 6.81 27.17 27.42
CA SER A 341 6.00 28.19 28.09
C SER A 341 5.25 29.05 27.07
N ASP A 342 4.03 29.50 27.39
CA ASP A 342 3.22 30.44 26.59
C ASP A 342 3.17 30.15 25.08
N SER A 343 3.31 28.90 24.68
CA SER A 343 3.34 28.47 23.28
C SER A 343 2.09 27.67 22.97
N THR A 344 1.48 27.93 21.84
CA THR A 344 0.37 27.12 21.36
C THR A 344 0.93 25.88 20.71
N LEU A 345 0.68 24.71 21.31
CA LEU A 345 0.69 23.47 20.56
C LEU A 345 -0.54 23.51 19.65
N ALA A 346 -0.40 24.18 18.51
CA ALA A 346 -1.26 23.94 17.39
C ALA A 346 -0.90 22.55 16.85
N LYS A 347 -1.27 21.47 17.57
CA LYS A 347 -1.95 20.41 16.84
C LYS A 347 -3.07 21.17 16.16
N ARG A 348 -2.85 21.57 14.90
CA ARG A 348 -3.95 21.90 14.04
C ARG A 348 -4.75 20.62 14.17
N GLN A 349 -5.88 20.69 14.85
CA GLN A 349 -7.00 19.86 14.51
C GLN A 349 -7.48 20.35 13.14
N SER A 350 -6.55 20.38 12.17
CA SER A 350 -6.85 20.08 10.79
C SER A 350 -7.47 18.72 10.95
N ALA A 351 -8.75 18.60 10.61
CA ALA A 351 -9.34 17.28 10.49
C ALA A 351 -8.32 16.44 9.70
N VAL A 352 -7.77 15.40 10.34
CA VAL A 352 -6.89 14.46 9.64
C VAL A 352 -7.64 14.08 8.38
N LEU A 353 -7.00 14.22 7.22
CA LEU A 353 -7.67 13.87 5.98
C LEU A 353 -7.92 12.36 6.02
N ARG A 354 -9.13 11.96 5.67
CA ARG A 354 -9.58 10.57 5.83
C ARG A 354 -10.14 10.09 4.50
N PRO A 355 -9.29 9.64 3.57
CA PRO A 355 -9.71 9.19 2.24
C PRO A 355 -10.81 8.14 2.26
N PHE A 356 -10.88 7.33 3.32
CA PHE A 356 -11.88 6.28 3.49
C PHE A 356 -12.86 6.58 4.63
N GLY A 357 -13.03 7.85 4.99
CA GLY A 357 -13.81 8.26 6.15
C GLY A 357 -13.33 7.54 7.42
N SER A 358 -14.25 6.93 8.18
CA SER A 358 -13.92 6.19 9.40
C SER A 358 -13.34 4.79 9.17
N ALA A 359 -13.27 4.30 7.93
CA ALA A 359 -12.81 2.94 7.65
C ALA A 359 -11.29 2.82 7.79
N ALA A 360 -10.81 1.81 8.52
CA ALA A 360 -9.39 1.56 8.71
C ALA A 360 -8.95 0.33 7.91
N ILE A 361 -7.86 0.46 7.16
CA ILE A 361 -7.27 -0.67 6.42
C ILE A 361 -6.64 -1.68 7.37
N ASP A 362 -6.58 -2.94 6.99
CA ASP A 362 -5.97 -4.02 7.79
C ASP A 362 -4.44 -4.01 7.76
N GLY A 363 -3.83 -3.10 7.01
CA GLY A 363 -2.39 -2.93 6.94
C GLY A 363 -1.93 -2.45 5.58
N PHE A 364 -0.63 -2.59 5.32
CA PHE A 364 0.02 -2.07 4.11
C PHE A 364 0.68 -3.18 3.33
N ASP A 365 0.68 -3.00 2.02
CA ASP A 365 1.43 -3.81 1.07
C ASP A 365 2.46 -2.93 0.37
N LEU A 366 3.71 -3.40 0.28
CA LEU A 366 4.82 -2.67 -0.33
C LEU A 366 5.11 -3.27 -1.71
N ASP A 367 4.48 -2.72 -2.74
CA ASP A 367 4.68 -3.09 -4.14
C ASP A 367 5.68 -2.13 -4.80
N ILE A 368 6.92 -2.19 -4.32
CA ILE A 368 8.00 -1.32 -4.78
C ILE A 368 8.72 -2.00 -5.95
N GLU A 369 8.52 -1.49 -7.16
CA GLU A 369 9.06 -2.08 -8.39
C GLU A 369 10.35 -1.42 -8.90
N THR A 370 10.84 -0.39 -8.20
CA THR A 370 12.09 0.31 -8.51
C THR A 370 12.89 0.58 -7.25
N VAL A 371 14.20 0.75 -7.37
CA VAL A 371 15.08 1.01 -6.22
C VAL A 371 14.62 2.29 -5.51
N ALA A 372 14.33 2.16 -4.21
CA ALA A 372 13.90 3.25 -3.36
C ALA A 372 14.74 3.35 -2.09
N THR A 373 15.19 4.56 -1.75
CA THR A 373 16.02 4.82 -0.57
C THR A 373 15.18 4.90 0.70
N ASN A 374 15.76 4.49 1.83
CA ASN A 374 15.15 4.59 3.16
C ASN A 374 13.78 3.87 3.31
N MET A 375 13.54 2.82 2.52
CA MET A 375 12.34 1.98 2.67
C MET A 375 12.34 1.13 3.93
N VAL A 376 13.52 0.70 4.42
CA VAL A 376 13.64 -0.07 5.67
C VAL A 376 13.12 0.72 6.89
N PRO A 377 13.59 1.95 7.19
CA PRO A 377 13.04 2.72 8.31
C PRO A 377 11.56 3.07 8.13
N PHE A 378 11.08 3.28 6.89
CA PHE A 378 9.66 3.46 6.61
C PHE A 378 8.83 2.23 7.00
N ALA A 379 9.22 1.05 6.49
CA ALA A 379 8.53 -0.21 6.75
C ALA A 379 8.62 -0.62 8.23
N GLN A 380 9.77 -0.41 8.87
CA GLN A 380 9.96 -0.63 10.30
C GLN A 380 8.99 0.23 11.12
N ARG A 381 8.83 1.50 10.76
CA ARG A 381 7.90 2.39 11.46
C ARG A 381 6.44 1.98 11.28
N LEU A 382 6.04 1.60 10.06
CA LEU A 382 4.70 1.04 9.82
C LEU A 382 4.46 -0.20 10.69
N ARG A 383 5.44 -1.11 10.77
CA ARG A 383 5.34 -2.32 11.62
C ARG A 383 5.12 -1.98 13.09
N GLU A 384 5.89 -1.03 13.63
CA GLU A 384 5.73 -0.57 15.02
C GLU A 384 4.35 0.00 15.31
N LEU A 385 3.83 0.86 14.41
CA LEU A 385 2.49 1.45 14.54
C LEU A 385 1.40 0.39 14.48
N MET A 386 1.56 -0.58 13.59
CA MET A 386 0.64 -1.71 13.44
C MET A 386 0.67 -2.66 14.64
N ASP A 387 1.84 -2.91 15.25
CA ASP A 387 1.98 -3.73 16.45
C ASP A 387 1.45 -3.04 17.71
N ALA A 388 1.49 -1.70 17.75
CA ALA A 388 0.92 -0.91 18.82
C ALA A 388 -0.62 -0.94 18.83
N ASP A 389 -1.25 -1.24 17.69
CA ASP A 389 -2.71 -1.37 17.62
C ASP A 389 -3.18 -2.74 18.13
N THR A 390 -3.68 -2.73 19.35
CA THR A 390 -4.20 -3.94 20.01
C THR A 390 -5.65 -4.27 19.67
N THR A 391 -6.33 -3.43 18.86
CA THR A 391 -7.75 -3.62 18.53
C THR A 391 -7.98 -4.71 17.48
N LYS A 392 -7.01 -4.92 16.59
CA LYS A 392 -7.05 -5.94 15.53
C LYS A 392 -5.64 -6.26 15.06
N GLN A 393 -5.41 -7.50 14.63
CA GLN A 393 -4.18 -7.84 13.91
C GLN A 393 -4.06 -7.03 12.62
N ARG A 394 -2.88 -6.44 12.41
CA ARG A 394 -2.52 -5.66 11.22
C ARG A 394 -1.39 -6.34 10.44
N TYR A 395 -1.41 -6.20 9.13
CA TYR A 395 -0.52 -6.94 8.23
C TYR A 395 0.43 -6.01 7.46
N LEU A 396 1.71 -6.39 7.39
CA LEU A 396 2.68 -5.78 6.49
C LEU A 396 3.11 -6.80 5.45
N THR A 397 2.87 -6.52 4.18
CA THR A 397 3.29 -7.39 3.07
C THR A 397 4.20 -6.64 2.10
N ALA A 398 4.86 -7.39 1.21
CA ALA A 398 5.62 -6.83 0.09
C ALA A 398 5.43 -7.67 -1.18
N ALA A 399 5.59 -7.08 -2.36
CA ALA A 399 5.37 -7.76 -3.63
C ALA A 399 6.62 -7.75 -4.53
N PRO A 400 7.71 -8.44 -4.13
CA PRO A 400 8.90 -8.52 -4.97
C PRO A 400 8.64 -9.28 -6.28
N GLN A 401 9.43 -9.03 -7.32
CA GLN A 401 9.43 -9.85 -8.53
C GLN A 401 10.16 -11.18 -8.29
N CYS A 402 9.96 -12.19 -9.14
CA CYS A 402 10.56 -13.51 -8.90
C CYS A 402 12.09 -13.57 -8.97
N VAL A 403 12.74 -12.59 -9.63
CA VAL A 403 14.20 -12.54 -9.71
C VAL A 403 14.75 -12.43 -8.29
N TYR A 404 15.67 -13.33 -7.92
CA TYR A 404 16.20 -13.37 -6.57
C TYR A 404 17.71 -13.10 -6.57
N PRO A 405 18.21 -12.14 -5.75
CA PRO A 405 17.41 -11.22 -4.93
C PRO A 405 16.66 -10.19 -5.79
N ASP A 406 15.46 -9.80 -5.35
CA ASP A 406 14.69 -8.72 -5.99
C ASP A 406 15.39 -7.38 -5.74
N VAL A 407 15.72 -6.65 -6.80
CA VAL A 407 16.59 -5.47 -6.68
C VAL A 407 15.90 -4.31 -5.95
N ALA A 408 14.60 -4.12 -6.13
CA ALA A 408 13.85 -3.03 -5.53
C ALA A 408 13.63 -3.25 -4.01
N ASN A 409 13.39 -4.50 -3.62
CA ASN A 409 13.05 -4.89 -2.25
C ASN A 409 14.21 -5.52 -1.50
N SER A 410 15.39 -5.73 -2.10
CA SER A 410 16.54 -6.43 -1.51
C SER A 410 16.85 -5.97 -0.09
N ALA A 411 16.95 -4.65 0.12
CA ALA A 411 17.25 -4.08 1.43
C ALA A 411 16.16 -4.37 2.47
N LEU A 412 14.89 -4.34 2.08
CA LEU A 412 13.76 -4.66 2.95
C LEU A 412 13.74 -6.15 3.28
N LEU A 413 13.88 -7.02 2.27
CA LEU A 413 13.82 -8.48 2.40
C LEU A 413 14.98 -9.05 3.21
N SER A 414 16.11 -8.35 3.33
CA SER A 414 17.24 -8.73 4.18
C SER A 414 17.31 -7.95 5.51
N SER A 415 16.30 -7.15 5.83
CA SER A 415 16.26 -6.33 7.05
C SER A 415 15.69 -7.09 8.24
N THR A 416 15.61 -6.43 9.40
CA THR A 416 14.94 -6.93 10.60
C THR A 416 13.44 -6.64 10.62
N VAL A 417 12.87 -6.06 9.56
CA VAL A 417 11.44 -5.72 9.50
C VAL A 417 10.63 -7.00 9.36
N HIS A 418 9.67 -7.21 10.26
CA HIS A 418 8.76 -8.36 10.22
C HIS A 418 7.66 -8.13 9.16
N LEU A 419 7.78 -8.84 8.04
CA LEU A 419 6.70 -8.98 7.06
C LEU A 419 5.86 -10.22 7.39
N ASP A 420 4.53 -10.11 7.22
CA ASP A 420 3.59 -11.21 7.46
C ASP A 420 3.54 -12.16 6.25
N ALA A 421 3.59 -11.61 5.05
CA ALA A 421 3.65 -12.35 3.80
C ALA A 421 4.36 -11.56 2.69
N ILE A 422 4.82 -12.27 1.66
CA ILE A 422 5.25 -11.68 0.40
C ILE A 422 4.46 -12.26 -0.78
N PHE A 423 4.13 -11.39 -1.73
CA PHE A 423 3.37 -11.69 -2.93
C PHE A 423 4.31 -11.71 -4.13
N VAL A 424 5.13 -12.76 -4.24
CA VAL A 424 6.19 -12.82 -5.25
C VAL A 424 5.58 -12.88 -6.65
N GLN A 425 5.93 -11.93 -7.51
CA GLN A 425 5.40 -11.83 -8.87
C GLN A 425 6.12 -12.83 -9.79
N PHE A 426 5.56 -14.03 -9.98
CA PHE A 426 6.08 -15.07 -10.88
C PHE A 426 5.57 -14.89 -12.31
N TYR A 427 5.72 -13.67 -12.84
CA TYR A 427 5.37 -13.29 -14.21
C TYR A 427 6.26 -12.13 -14.68
N ASN A 428 6.19 -11.77 -15.97
CA ASN A 428 7.05 -10.76 -16.62
C ASN A 428 8.57 -11.00 -16.49
N ASN A 429 8.99 -12.17 -16.02
CA ASN A 429 10.38 -12.54 -15.78
C ASN A 429 10.64 -14.01 -16.18
N PRO A 430 11.87 -14.38 -16.55
CA PRO A 430 12.22 -15.76 -16.92
C PRO A 430 11.94 -16.81 -15.83
N CYS A 431 11.92 -16.39 -14.56
CA CYS A 431 11.60 -17.25 -13.40
C CYS A 431 10.09 -17.44 -13.14
N GLY A 432 9.23 -16.91 -14.01
CA GLY A 432 7.79 -16.98 -13.85
C GLY A 432 7.17 -18.36 -14.04
N VAL A 433 5.87 -18.48 -13.80
CA VAL A 433 5.11 -19.74 -13.85
C VAL A 433 5.16 -20.44 -15.21
N GLN A 434 5.35 -19.70 -16.29
CA GLN A 434 5.53 -20.25 -17.64
C GLN A 434 6.80 -21.10 -17.79
N ALA A 435 7.77 -20.95 -16.88
CA ALA A 435 9.01 -21.69 -16.88
C ALA A 435 8.98 -22.95 -15.99
N PHE A 436 7.82 -23.28 -15.41
CA PHE A 436 7.62 -24.50 -14.64
C PHE A 436 7.66 -25.73 -15.55
N VAL A 437 8.39 -26.77 -15.12
CA VAL A 437 8.50 -28.06 -15.80
C VAL A 437 7.71 -29.12 -15.01
N PRO A 438 6.54 -29.55 -15.51
CA PRO A 438 5.73 -30.56 -14.82
C PRO A 438 6.48 -31.87 -14.56
N GLY A 439 6.36 -32.39 -13.35
CA GLY A 439 6.96 -33.67 -12.94
C GLY A 439 8.45 -33.61 -12.59
N ALA A 440 9.14 -32.48 -12.83
CA ALA A 440 10.51 -32.32 -12.39
C ALA A 440 10.58 -32.06 -10.87
N ALA A 441 11.41 -32.82 -10.16
CA ALA A 441 11.60 -32.68 -8.71
C ALA A 441 12.25 -31.33 -8.34
N THR A 442 13.14 -30.85 -9.19
CA THR A 442 13.80 -29.55 -9.10
C THR A 442 13.47 -28.72 -10.33
N GLN A 443 13.32 -27.42 -10.13
CA GLN A 443 12.99 -26.46 -11.18
C GLN A 443 14.22 -25.58 -11.45
N GLU A 444 14.67 -25.52 -12.70
CA GLU A 444 15.87 -24.73 -13.05
C GLU A 444 15.55 -23.24 -13.17
N ALA A 445 14.42 -22.89 -13.80
CA ALA A 445 14.04 -21.51 -14.07
C ALA A 445 12.97 -21.00 -13.09
N PHE A 446 11.85 -21.73 -12.91
CA PHE A 446 10.84 -21.38 -11.92
C PHE A 446 11.40 -21.55 -10.49
N ASN A 447 11.61 -20.44 -9.78
CA ASN A 447 12.50 -20.41 -8.62
C ASN A 447 11.79 -20.28 -7.26
N PHE A 448 10.58 -20.83 -7.09
CA PHE A 448 9.88 -20.78 -5.80
C PHE A 448 10.71 -21.35 -4.63
N ALA A 449 11.55 -22.37 -4.89
CA ALA A 449 12.46 -22.94 -3.91
C ALA A 449 13.49 -21.93 -3.36
N ALA A 450 13.90 -20.94 -4.15
CA ALA A 450 14.79 -19.86 -3.68
C ALA A 450 14.07 -18.96 -2.67
N TRP A 451 12.81 -18.62 -2.95
CA TRP A 451 11.96 -17.84 -2.06
C TRP A 451 11.60 -18.59 -0.77
N ASP A 452 11.39 -19.91 -0.84
CA ASP A 452 11.25 -20.74 0.37
C ASP A 452 12.54 -20.78 1.20
N THR A 453 13.71 -20.85 0.55
CA THR A 453 15.01 -20.78 1.24
C THR A 453 15.20 -19.43 1.93
N TRP A 454 14.87 -18.34 1.25
CA TRP A 454 14.87 -17.00 1.84
C TRP A 454 13.93 -16.91 3.05
N ALA A 455 12.70 -17.40 2.92
CA ALA A 455 11.71 -17.37 4.00
C ALA A 455 12.20 -18.08 5.27
N LYS A 456 13.01 -19.14 5.12
CA LYS A 456 13.55 -19.93 6.23
C LYS A 456 14.86 -19.41 6.81
N THR A 457 15.67 -18.72 6.01
CA THR A 457 17.07 -18.44 6.38
C THR A 457 17.39 -16.95 6.48
N VAL A 458 16.56 -16.08 5.91
CA VAL A 458 16.84 -14.63 5.81
C VAL A 458 15.71 -13.80 6.42
N SER A 459 14.44 -14.16 6.20
CA SER A 459 13.29 -13.41 6.72
C SER A 459 13.39 -13.19 8.25
N ALA A 460 13.16 -11.95 8.69
CA ALA A 460 13.05 -11.63 10.11
C ALA A 460 11.86 -12.32 10.79
N ASN A 461 10.79 -12.58 10.04
CA ASN A 461 9.65 -13.36 10.51
C ASN A 461 9.81 -14.84 10.10
N PRO A 462 10.08 -15.78 11.03
CA PRO A 462 10.23 -17.19 10.72
C PRO A 462 8.91 -17.87 10.30
N ALA A 463 7.77 -17.22 10.53
CA ALA A 463 6.44 -17.69 10.13
C ALA A 463 5.93 -17.04 8.83
N ILE A 464 6.77 -16.28 8.13
CA ILE A 464 6.38 -15.56 6.91
C ILE A 464 5.80 -16.49 5.85
N LYS A 465 4.82 -15.98 5.11
CA LYS A 465 4.21 -16.69 3.98
C LYS A 465 4.66 -16.15 2.63
N VAL A 466 4.90 -17.05 1.69
CA VAL A 466 5.21 -16.75 0.28
C VAL A 466 4.01 -17.15 -0.56
N LEU A 467 3.38 -16.17 -1.21
CA LEU A 467 2.29 -16.41 -2.15
C LEU A 467 2.84 -16.45 -3.58
N LEU A 468 2.32 -17.37 -4.38
CA LEU A 468 2.59 -17.51 -5.80
C LEU A 468 1.81 -16.42 -6.56
N GLY A 469 2.45 -15.32 -6.93
CA GLY A 469 1.87 -14.25 -7.73
C GLY A 469 1.74 -14.62 -9.20
N VAL A 470 0.54 -14.50 -9.77
CA VAL A 470 0.22 -14.86 -11.16
C VAL A 470 -0.66 -13.79 -11.85
N PRO A 471 -0.65 -13.73 -13.19
CA PRO A 471 -1.63 -12.92 -13.92
C PRO A 471 -3.02 -13.56 -13.81
N GLY A 472 -4.05 -12.77 -13.48
CA GLY A 472 -5.43 -13.21 -13.34
C GLY A 472 -6.13 -13.54 -14.67
N GLY A 473 -5.57 -13.08 -15.78
CA GLY A 473 -6.10 -13.32 -17.13
C GLY A 473 -5.04 -13.18 -18.21
N PRO A 474 -5.33 -13.61 -19.45
CA PRO A 474 -4.37 -13.64 -20.56
C PRO A 474 -3.72 -12.29 -20.90
N SER A 475 -4.45 -11.19 -20.66
CA SER A 475 -3.99 -9.82 -20.93
C SER A 475 -3.44 -9.08 -19.71
N ALA A 476 -3.40 -9.73 -18.54
CA ALA A 476 -3.05 -9.04 -17.30
C ALA A 476 -1.56 -8.72 -17.17
N ALA A 477 -0.71 -9.46 -17.87
CA ALA A 477 0.74 -9.29 -17.91
C ALA A 477 1.29 -9.60 -19.31
N GLY A 478 2.49 -9.10 -19.63
CA GLY A 478 3.14 -9.35 -20.92
C GLY A 478 3.64 -10.78 -21.08
N LEU A 479 3.94 -11.47 -19.96
CA LEU A 479 4.40 -12.85 -19.92
C LEU A 479 3.95 -13.52 -18.62
N GLY A 480 3.67 -14.83 -18.66
CA GLY A 480 3.46 -15.63 -17.46
C GLY A 480 2.00 -15.95 -17.12
N TYR A 481 1.05 -15.66 -18.00
CA TYR A 481 -0.29 -16.23 -17.85
C TYR A 481 -0.27 -17.73 -18.21
N VAL A 482 -0.93 -18.54 -17.39
CA VAL A 482 -1.23 -19.96 -17.65
C VAL A 482 -2.69 -20.22 -17.26
N ASP A 483 -3.32 -21.22 -17.89
CA ASP A 483 -4.68 -21.60 -17.51
C ASP A 483 -4.75 -22.24 -16.10
N ALA A 484 -5.95 -22.32 -15.54
CA ALA A 484 -6.16 -22.83 -14.19
C ALA A 484 -5.71 -24.30 -14.01
N SER A 485 -5.82 -25.13 -15.06
CA SER A 485 -5.39 -26.53 -15.02
C SER A 485 -3.87 -26.64 -14.91
N THR A 486 -3.14 -25.85 -15.69
CA THR A 486 -1.68 -25.76 -15.63
C THR A 486 -1.25 -25.22 -14.28
N LEU A 487 -1.89 -24.14 -13.81
CA LEU A 487 -1.61 -23.53 -12.52
C LEU A 487 -1.86 -24.50 -11.35
N ALA A 488 -2.86 -25.38 -11.43
CA ALA A 488 -3.11 -26.39 -10.41
C ALA A 488 -1.91 -27.33 -10.19
N GLY A 489 -1.19 -27.70 -11.26
CA GLY A 489 0.05 -28.47 -11.16
C GLY A 489 1.16 -27.72 -10.44
N ILE A 490 1.28 -26.42 -10.70
CA ILE A 490 2.27 -25.53 -10.05
C ILE A 490 1.92 -25.33 -8.58
N ILE A 491 0.65 -25.08 -8.25
CA ILE A 491 0.14 -25.01 -6.87
C ILE A 491 0.46 -26.31 -6.12
N SER A 492 0.25 -27.47 -6.76
CA SER A 492 0.58 -28.76 -6.15
C SER A 492 2.06 -28.89 -5.82
N TYR A 493 2.96 -28.38 -6.67
CA TYR A 493 4.39 -28.33 -6.40
C TYR A 493 4.70 -27.37 -5.24
N CYS A 494 4.15 -26.15 -5.28
CA CYS A 494 4.37 -25.13 -4.25
C CYS A 494 3.90 -25.55 -2.85
N LYS A 495 2.83 -26.36 -2.76
CA LYS A 495 2.36 -26.96 -1.50
C LYS A 495 3.41 -27.82 -0.77
N GLY A 496 4.45 -28.28 -1.45
CA GLY A 496 5.58 -28.99 -0.82
C GLY A 496 6.47 -28.10 0.05
N PHE A 497 6.36 -26.78 -0.05
CA PHE A 497 7.17 -25.82 0.71
C PHE A 497 6.40 -25.30 1.93
N SER A 498 7.01 -25.32 3.11
CA SER A 498 6.37 -24.89 4.37
C SER A 498 6.06 -23.40 4.42
N SER A 499 6.79 -22.59 3.63
CA SER A 499 6.54 -21.16 3.48
C SER A 499 5.34 -20.84 2.57
N PHE A 500 4.83 -21.79 1.79
CA PHE A 500 3.75 -21.54 0.84
C PHE A 500 2.47 -21.08 1.55
N GLY A 501 1.99 -19.89 1.18
CA GLY A 501 0.82 -19.24 1.77
C GLY A 501 -0.44 -19.26 0.90
N GLY A 502 -0.28 -19.53 -0.41
CA GLY A 502 -1.38 -19.50 -1.38
C GLY A 502 -1.01 -18.78 -2.67
N VAL A 503 -1.99 -18.18 -3.34
CA VAL A 503 -1.83 -17.51 -4.65
C VAL A 503 -2.17 -16.04 -4.54
N MET A 504 -1.38 -15.19 -5.17
CA MET A 504 -1.70 -13.79 -5.41
C MET A 504 -2.04 -13.60 -6.90
N MET A 505 -3.01 -12.74 -7.23
CA MET A 505 -3.38 -12.45 -8.61
C MET A 505 -3.35 -10.96 -8.95
N TRP A 506 -2.77 -10.65 -10.11
CA TRP A 506 -2.86 -9.35 -10.77
C TRP A 506 -3.83 -9.41 -11.96
N ASP A 507 -5.00 -8.78 -11.97
CA ASP A 507 -5.74 -8.18 -10.86
C ASP A 507 -7.19 -8.71 -10.85
N ALA A 508 -8.04 -8.18 -9.97
CA ALA A 508 -9.42 -8.61 -9.78
C ALA A 508 -10.29 -8.46 -11.03
N SER A 509 -10.07 -7.41 -11.83
CA SER A 509 -10.83 -7.18 -13.06
C SER A 509 -10.53 -8.26 -14.10
N GLN A 510 -9.27 -8.68 -14.20
CA GLN A 510 -8.83 -9.77 -15.08
C GLN A 510 -9.31 -11.13 -14.56
N ALA A 511 -9.09 -11.41 -13.28
CA ALA A 511 -9.40 -12.70 -12.66
C ALA A 511 -10.90 -13.03 -12.67
N LEU A 512 -11.75 -12.00 -12.53
CA LEU A 512 -13.20 -12.18 -12.60
C LEU A 512 -13.69 -12.34 -14.06
N ALA A 513 -13.14 -11.57 -15.00
CA ALA A 513 -13.47 -11.69 -16.42
C ALA A 513 -13.00 -13.04 -17.01
N ASN A 514 -11.93 -13.63 -16.44
CA ASN A 514 -11.44 -14.96 -16.77
C ASN A 514 -12.31 -16.04 -16.10
N GLY A 515 -13.53 -16.21 -16.64
CA GLY A 515 -14.59 -17.02 -16.04
C GLY A 515 -14.12 -18.38 -15.48
N GLY A 516 -14.39 -18.61 -14.19
CA GLY A 516 -14.03 -19.84 -13.48
C GLY A 516 -12.62 -19.86 -12.87
N PHE A 517 -11.71 -18.99 -13.33
CA PHE A 517 -10.31 -19.01 -12.90
C PHE A 517 -10.10 -18.92 -11.39
N LEU A 518 -10.74 -17.93 -10.73
CA LEU A 518 -10.67 -17.77 -9.27
C LEU A 518 -11.17 -19.01 -8.51
N ALA A 519 -12.28 -19.60 -8.97
CA ALA A 519 -12.87 -20.77 -8.33
C ALA A 519 -11.99 -22.02 -8.50
N ASP A 520 -11.44 -22.22 -9.69
CA ASP A 520 -10.56 -23.34 -9.99
C ASP A 520 -9.23 -23.24 -9.21
N VAL A 521 -8.66 -22.04 -9.11
CA VAL A 521 -7.47 -21.80 -8.28
C VAL A 521 -7.75 -22.04 -6.80
N LYS A 522 -8.86 -21.52 -6.28
CA LYS A 522 -9.26 -21.78 -4.88
C LYS A 522 -9.47 -23.27 -4.65
N SER A 523 -10.09 -23.98 -5.59
CA SER A 523 -10.28 -25.44 -5.54
C SER A 523 -8.94 -26.20 -5.49
N ALA A 524 -7.98 -25.81 -6.34
CA ALA A 524 -6.64 -26.38 -6.36
C ALA A 524 -5.90 -26.15 -5.03
N LEU A 525 -6.12 -25.00 -4.38
CA LEU A 525 -5.57 -24.66 -3.06
C LEU A 525 -6.18 -25.47 -1.92
N VAL A 526 -7.50 -25.64 -1.87
CA VAL A 526 -8.17 -26.38 -0.78
C VAL A 526 -8.13 -27.90 -0.95
N GLY A 527 -7.64 -28.40 -2.09
CA GLY A 527 -7.53 -29.84 -2.35
C GLY A 527 -8.86 -30.52 -2.64
N SER A 528 -9.88 -29.76 -3.06
CA SER A 528 -11.13 -30.34 -3.56
C SER A 528 -10.92 -30.86 -4.97
N ALA A 529 -10.33 -32.05 -5.08
CA ALA A 529 -10.38 -32.86 -6.28
C ALA A 529 -11.82 -33.36 -6.51
N THR A 530 -12.79 -32.45 -6.69
CA THR A 530 -14.05 -32.82 -7.32
C THR A 530 -13.76 -32.93 -8.80
N ARG A 531 -13.31 -34.13 -9.18
CA ARG A 531 -13.48 -34.76 -10.49
C ARG A 531 -13.83 -33.72 -11.57
N MET A 532 -12.80 -33.06 -12.10
CA MET A 532 -12.90 -32.28 -13.34
C MET A 532 -13.30 -33.29 -14.42
N MET A 533 -14.61 -33.56 -14.51
CA MET A 533 -15.16 -34.50 -15.46
C MET A 533 -14.88 -33.88 -16.82
N ILE A 534 -14.04 -34.58 -17.57
CA ILE A 534 -13.85 -34.47 -19.00
C ILE A 534 -15.24 -34.40 -19.66
N ARG A 535 -15.76 -33.19 -19.85
CA ARG A 535 -16.88 -32.92 -20.76
C ARG A 535 -16.28 -32.61 -22.11
N GLY A 536 -16.00 -33.65 -22.88
CA GLY A 536 -15.60 -33.47 -24.27
C GLY A 536 -14.83 -34.62 -24.87
N MET A 537 -15.43 -35.80 -24.99
CA MET A 537 -15.17 -36.70 -26.12
C MET A 537 -16.31 -37.72 -26.22
N SER A 538 -17.34 -37.31 -26.95
CA SER A 538 -18.32 -38.21 -27.54
C SER A 538 -17.62 -39.03 -28.63
N TRP A 539 -17.48 -40.33 -28.42
CA TRP A 539 -17.22 -41.27 -29.49
C TRP A 539 -18.56 -41.81 -30.00
N ARG A 540 -18.88 -41.50 -31.26
CA ARG A 540 -19.70 -42.32 -32.15
C ARG A 540 -18.90 -42.56 -33.41
#